data_AF-A0A8S3TFR3-F1
#
_entry.id   AF-A0A8S3TFR3-F1
#
_cell.length_a   1.000
_cell.length_b   1.000
_cell.length_c   1.000
_cell.angle_alpha   90.00
_cell.angle_beta   90.00
_cell.angle_gamma   90.00
#
_symmetry.space_group_name_H-M   'P 1'
#
loop_
_entity.id
_entity.type
_entity.pdbx_description
1 polymer ?
#
loop_
_entity_poly.entity_id
_entity_poly.type
_entity_poly.pdbx_seq_one_letter_code
_entity_poly.pdbx_strand_id
1 'polypeptide(L)'
;MEELEKQEKKLNFEICIKSLSLLRYITDCIDNSPLSVTTRILNTLDIPILLVHLVENPPWTRQKDGKTFKYIDSKWQEISREDSLKLTKIEGQVWLSIFKLLMDPQCQQKYELDSYRKNVIIKLRAYLTEIMLDQIPVLGELLRYLEHLSMMEPPAVKKELILEQLPEMRDNILQANEGRWKKIAKKQSKTQWAETYNFDAVESLIAEPPKCAMCGEEASKRCSRCQNEWYCRRECQVNHWPKHKTACNLLQESLQKLKLQEKSS
;
A
#
# COMPACT_ATOMS: atom_id res chain seq x y z
N MET A 1 -24.91 -16.81 -1.85
CA MET A 1 -23.65 -17.03 -2.61
C MET A 1 -23.06 -15.70 -3.05
N GLU A 2 -23.86 -14.81 -3.64
CA GLU A 2 -23.41 -13.47 -4.10
C GLU A 2 -22.72 -12.60 -3.03
N GLU A 3 -23.23 -12.58 -1.79
CA GLU A 3 -22.57 -11.83 -0.69
C GLU A 3 -21.22 -12.43 -0.29
N LEU A 4 -21.05 -13.76 -0.36
CA LEU A 4 -19.78 -14.41 -0.08
C LEU A 4 -18.75 -14.11 -1.17
N GLU A 5 -19.16 -14.12 -2.44
CA GLU A 5 -18.31 -13.74 -3.56
C GLU A 5 -17.86 -12.27 -3.48
N LYS A 6 -18.76 -11.39 -3.03
CA LYS A 6 -18.45 -9.97 -2.81
C LYS A 6 -17.43 -9.79 -1.67
N GLN A 7 -17.60 -10.54 -0.58
CA GLN A 7 -16.64 -10.56 0.53
C GLN A 7 -15.28 -11.10 0.09
N GLU A 8 -15.25 -12.19 -0.68
CA GLU A 8 -14.02 -12.76 -1.23
C GLU A 8 -13.28 -11.77 -2.13
N LYS A 9 -13.99 -11.11 -3.06
CA LYS A 9 -13.41 -10.06 -3.92
C LYS A 9 -12.84 -8.90 -3.12
N LYS A 10 -13.53 -8.47 -2.06
CA LYS A 10 -13.06 -7.42 -1.16
C LYS A 10 -11.76 -7.84 -0.45
N LEU A 11 -11.74 -9.04 0.13
CA LEU A 11 -10.56 -9.58 0.81
C LEU A 11 -9.37 -9.72 -0.14
N ASN A 12 -9.58 -10.27 -1.33
CA ASN A 12 -8.53 -10.40 -2.35
C ASN A 12 -7.96 -9.04 -2.75
N PHE A 13 -8.82 -8.04 -2.92
CA PHE A 13 -8.37 -6.66 -3.18
C PHE A 13 -7.49 -6.11 -2.05
N GLU A 14 -7.94 -6.25 -0.80
CA GLU A 14 -7.18 -5.83 0.39
C GLU A 14 -5.82 -6.51 0.50
N ILE A 15 -5.77 -7.83 0.23
CA ILE A 15 -4.53 -8.61 0.20
C ILE A 15 -3.60 -8.06 -0.88
N CYS A 16 -4.11 -7.78 -2.09
CA CYS A 16 -3.30 -7.22 -3.18
C CYS A 16 -2.72 -5.85 -2.82
N ILE A 17 -3.52 -4.95 -2.23
CA ILE A 17 -3.03 -3.63 -1.79
C ILE A 17 -1.95 -3.76 -0.72
N LYS A 18 -2.13 -4.65 0.27
CA LYS A 18 -1.11 -4.91 1.28
C LYS A 18 0.16 -5.55 0.72
N SER A 19 0.02 -6.40 -0.29
CA SER A 19 1.14 -7.04 -0.99
C SER A 19 2.07 -6.03 -1.64
N LEU A 20 1.55 -4.89 -2.12
CA LEU A 20 2.37 -3.79 -2.63
C LEU A 20 3.24 -3.13 -1.56
N SER A 21 2.74 -3.03 -0.33
CA SER A 21 3.54 -2.52 0.80
C SER A 21 4.67 -3.50 1.14
N LEU A 22 4.38 -4.80 1.15
CA LEU A 22 5.41 -5.84 1.33
C LEU A 22 6.45 -5.80 0.20
N LEU A 23 5.99 -5.64 -1.04
CA LEU A 23 6.86 -5.49 -2.20
C LEU A 23 7.80 -4.29 -2.02
N ARG A 24 7.30 -3.13 -1.57
CA ARG A 24 8.17 -1.99 -1.26
C ARG A 24 9.29 -2.38 -0.30
N TYR A 25 8.96 -2.96 0.85
CA TYR A 25 9.97 -3.34 1.85
C TYR A 25 10.98 -4.34 1.30
N ILE A 26 10.56 -5.28 0.45
CA ILE A 26 11.46 -6.20 -0.24
C ILE A 26 12.40 -5.42 -1.17
N THR A 27 11.89 -4.46 -1.94
CA THR A 27 12.72 -3.63 -2.84
C THR A 27 13.70 -2.73 -2.07
N ASP A 28 13.34 -2.24 -0.88
CA ASP A 28 14.25 -1.47 -0.03
C ASP A 28 15.40 -2.31 0.52
N CYS A 29 15.15 -3.59 0.78
CA CYS A 29 16.16 -4.53 1.27
C CYS A 29 16.95 -5.23 0.15
N ILE A 30 16.81 -4.78 -1.11
CA ILE A 30 17.42 -5.49 -2.26
C ILE A 30 18.95 -5.53 -2.18
N ASP A 31 19.57 -4.51 -1.57
CA ASP A 31 21.03 -4.39 -1.42
C ASP A 31 21.61 -5.48 -0.50
N ASN A 32 20.79 -5.98 0.42
CA ASN A 32 21.16 -7.04 1.37
C ASN A 32 20.60 -8.42 0.95
N SER A 33 19.89 -8.48 -0.17
CA SER A 33 19.23 -9.71 -0.62
C SER A 33 20.15 -10.55 -1.50
N PRO A 34 20.00 -11.89 -1.49
CA PRO A 34 20.71 -12.75 -2.43
C PRO A 34 20.47 -12.32 -3.88
N LEU A 35 21.48 -12.50 -4.75
CA LEU A 35 21.41 -12.08 -6.16
C LEU A 35 20.19 -12.65 -6.90
N SER A 36 19.77 -13.86 -6.54
CA SER A 36 18.59 -14.54 -7.08
C SER A 36 17.28 -13.78 -6.82
N VAL A 37 17.16 -13.11 -5.68
CA VAL A 37 15.99 -12.28 -5.37
C VAL A 37 15.94 -11.08 -6.33
N THR A 38 17.07 -10.39 -6.52
CA THR A 38 17.17 -9.26 -7.45
C THR A 38 16.83 -9.68 -8.88
N THR A 39 17.43 -10.77 -9.38
CA THR A 39 17.16 -11.27 -10.74
C THR A 39 15.69 -11.64 -10.93
N ARG A 40 15.07 -12.29 -9.94
CA ARG A 40 13.65 -12.65 -10.01
C ARG A 40 12.73 -11.45 -10.00
N ILE A 41 13.01 -10.43 -9.18
CA ILE A 41 12.23 -9.19 -9.15
C ILE A 41 12.33 -8.45 -10.49
N LEU A 42 13.54 -8.33 -11.03
CA LEU A 42 13.81 -7.51 -12.21
C LEU A 42 13.44 -8.21 -13.51
N ASN A 43 13.86 -9.46 -13.70
CA ASN A 43 13.84 -10.12 -15.02
C ASN A 43 12.82 -11.25 -15.12
N THR A 44 12.52 -11.97 -14.02
CA THR A 44 11.54 -13.08 -14.03
C THR A 44 10.09 -12.61 -13.81
N LEU A 45 9.87 -11.80 -12.79
CA LEU A 45 8.56 -11.26 -12.42
C LEU A 45 8.28 -9.91 -13.08
N ASP A 46 9.32 -9.28 -13.63
CA ASP A 46 9.27 -7.98 -14.30
C ASP A 46 8.52 -6.91 -13.49
N ILE A 47 8.89 -6.81 -12.21
CA ILE A 47 8.28 -5.90 -11.26
C ILE A 47 8.34 -4.44 -11.74
N PRO A 48 9.44 -3.92 -12.37
CA PRO A 48 9.43 -2.57 -12.93
C PRO A 48 8.25 -2.32 -13.87
N ILE A 49 7.97 -3.26 -14.78
CA ILE A 49 6.86 -3.14 -15.75
C ILE A 49 5.50 -3.25 -15.06
N LEU A 50 5.35 -4.17 -14.10
CA LEU A 50 4.13 -4.27 -13.29
C LEU A 50 3.81 -2.94 -12.58
N LEU A 51 4.82 -2.30 -11.98
CA LEU A 51 4.63 -1.03 -11.28
C LEU A 51 4.25 0.10 -12.23
N VAL A 52 4.83 0.15 -13.44
CA VAL A 52 4.41 1.11 -14.49
C VAL A 52 2.92 0.94 -14.81
N HIS A 53 2.45 -0.29 -14.99
CA HIS A 53 1.05 -0.54 -15.28
C HIS A 53 0.11 -0.16 -14.12
N LEU A 54 0.57 -0.26 -12.87
CA LEU A 54 -0.17 0.23 -11.71
C LEU A 54 -0.24 1.76 -11.65
N VAL A 55 0.78 2.46 -12.15
CA VAL A 55 0.73 3.92 -12.32
C VAL A 55 -0.26 4.30 -13.43
N GLU A 56 -0.22 3.61 -14.57
CA GLU A 56 -1.15 3.86 -15.68
C GLU A 56 -2.62 3.57 -15.30
N ASN A 57 -2.84 2.47 -14.56
CA ASN A 57 -4.16 1.95 -14.21
C ASN A 57 -4.26 1.65 -12.71
N PRO A 58 -4.35 2.70 -11.85
CA PRO A 58 -4.34 2.53 -10.40
C PRO A 58 -5.61 1.83 -9.90
N PRO A 59 -5.52 0.59 -9.37
CA PRO A 59 -6.71 -0.14 -8.91
C PRO A 59 -7.32 0.45 -7.63
N TRP A 60 -6.60 1.36 -6.95
CA TRP A 60 -7.05 2.11 -5.78
C TRP A 60 -7.75 3.43 -6.13
N THR A 61 -7.98 3.72 -7.41
CA THR A 61 -8.73 4.91 -7.85
C THR A 61 -9.91 4.47 -8.71
N ARG A 62 -11.09 5.03 -8.45
CA ARG A 62 -12.29 4.78 -9.26
C ARG A 62 -13.15 6.03 -9.39
N GLN A 63 -13.80 6.19 -10.53
CA GLN A 63 -14.78 7.24 -10.75
C GLN A 63 -16.19 6.65 -10.74
N LYS A 64 -17.10 7.29 -10.02
CA LYS A 64 -18.52 6.90 -9.97
C LYS A 64 -19.37 8.17 -9.92
N ASP A 65 -20.35 8.29 -10.80
CA ASP A 65 -21.31 9.42 -10.84
C ASP A 65 -20.62 10.80 -10.88
N GLY A 66 -19.49 10.92 -11.63
CA GLY A 66 -18.70 12.15 -11.74
C GLY A 66 -17.85 12.49 -10.50
N LYS A 67 -17.88 11.64 -9.47
CA LYS A 67 -17.06 11.76 -8.25
C LYS A 67 -15.88 10.80 -8.30
N THR A 68 -14.73 11.24 -7.80
CA THR A 68 -13.52 10.42 -7.70
C THR A 68 -13.42 9.83 -6.30
N PHE A 69 -13.18 8.52 -6.23
CA PHE A 69 -12.94 7.81 -4.99
C PHE A 69 -11.53 7.22 -5.01
N LYS A 70 -10.80 7.38 -3.91
CA LYS A 70 -9.52 6.70 -3.68
C LYS A 70 -9.64 5.73 -2.51
N TYR A 71 -8.87 4.65 -2.56
CA TYR A 71 -8.79 3.68 -1.48
C TYR A 71 -7.66 4.08 -0.52
N ILE A 72 -8.03 4.60 0.65
CA ILE A 72 -7.12 5.18 1.65
C ILE A 72 -7.46 4.57 3.01
N ASP A 73 -6.44 4.11 3.74
CA ASP A 73 -6.57 3.49 5.07
C ASP A 73 -7.69 2.44 5.09
N SER A 74 -7.59 1.51 4.13
CA SER A 74 -8.48 0.37 3.95
C SER A 74 -9.96 0.69 3.63
N LYS A 75 -10.25 1.93 3.24
CA LYS A 75 -11.62 2.37 2.91
C LYS A 75 -11.65 3.18 1.63
N TRP A 76 -12.73 3.03 0.88
CA TRP A 76 -13.01 3.90 -0.27
C TRP A 76 -13.54 5.24 0.24
N GLN A 77 -12.83 6.32 -0.08
CA GLN A 77 -13.15 7.67 0.35
C GLN A 77 -13.39 8.55 -0.88
N GLU A 78 -14.42 9.39 -0.85
CA GLU A 78 -14.65 10.41 -1.87
C GLU A 78 -13.61 11.51 -1.72
N ILE A 79 -12.94 11.89 -2.80
CA ILE A 79 -11.90 12.90 -2.79
C ILE A 79 -12.43 14.19 -3.42
N SER A 80 -12.16 15.31 -2.75
CA SER A 80 -12.47 16.65 -3.25
C SER A 80 -11.68 16.94 -4.54
N ARG A 81 -12.07 17.96 -5.31
CA ARG A 81 -11.28 18.35 -6.49
C ARG A 81 -9.89 18.86 -6.11
N GLU A 82 -9.77 19.54 -4.97
CA GLU A 82 -8.52 20.11 -4.46
C GLU A 82 -7.54 19.01 -4.04
N ASP A 83 -8.04 17.96 -3.38
CA ASP A 83 -7.22 16.83 -2.93
C ASP A 83 -6.98 15.78 -4.01
N SER A 84 -7.56 15.94 -5.21
CA SER A 84 -7.46 14.93 -6.28
C SER A 84 -6.03 14.63 -6.71
N LEU A 85 -5.16 15.64 -6.65
CA LEU A 85 -3.75 15.58 -7.00
C LEU A 85 -2.84 15.23 -5.82
N LYS A 86 -3.42 15.13 -4.60
CA LYS A 86 -2.69 14.71 -3.42
C LYS A 86 -2.34 13.23 -3.52
N LEU A 87 -1.07 12.95 -3.29
CA LEU A 87 -0.55 11.60 -3.32
C LEU A 87 -1.02 10.81 -2.11
N THR A 88 -1.54 9.62 -2.36
CA THR A 88 -1.85 8.66 -1.31
C THR A 88 -0.61 7.87 -0.91
N LYS A 89 -0.65 7.26 0.28
CA LYS A 89 0.45 6.40 0.76
C LYS A 89 0.80 5.32 -0.27
N ILE A 90 -0.20 4.61 -0.81
CA ILE A 90 0.01 3.51 -1.77
C ILE A 90 0.66 3.99 -3.08
N GLU A 91 0.23 5.13 -3.61
CA GLU A 91 0.84 5.73 -4.81
C GLU A 91 2.31 6.09 -4.54
N GLY A 92 2.62 6.65 -3.37
CA GLY A 92 3.99 6.89 -2.94
C GLY A 92 4.83 5.62 -2.85
N GLN A 93 4.28 4.52 -2.31
CA GLN A 93 4.98 3.23 -2.25
C GLN A 93 5.31 2.71 -3.66
N VAL A 94 4.40 2.83 -4.61
CA VAL A 94 4.64 2.43 -6.01
C VAL A 94 5.75 3.27 -6.62
N TRP A 95 5.67 4.60 -6.50
CA TRP A 95 6.69 5.50 -7.07
C TRP A 95 8.07 5.30 -6.47
N LEU A 96 8.16 5.12 -5.15
CA LEU A 96 9.45 4.86 -4.49
C LEU A 96 10.02 3.48 -4.85
N SER A 97 9.16 2.48 -5.07
CA SER A 97 9.59 1.17 -5.58
C SER A 97 10.14 1.28 -7.01
N ILE A 98 9.45 2.03 -7.88
CA ILE A 98 9.93 2.33 -9.25
C ILE A 98 11.28 3.03 -9.18
N PHE A 99 11.40 4.07 -8.35
CA PHE A 99 12.64 4.81 -8.16
C PHE A 99 13.77 3.87 -7.72
N LYS A 100 13.57 3.05 -6.68
CA LYS A 100 14.59 2.11 -6.20
C LYS A 100 15.01 1.13 -7.30
N LEU A 101 14.06 0.51 -8.00
CA LEU A 101 14.40 -0.51 -9.00
C LEU A 101 15.04 0.04 -10.27
N LEU A 102 14.73 1.29 -10.67
CA LEU A 102 15.25 1.89 -11.89
C LEU A 102 16.48 2.77 -11.68
N MET A 103 16.67 3.31 -10.48
CA MET A 103 17.76 4.24 -10.18
C MET A 103 18.91 3.61 -9.38
N ASP A 104 18.67 2.47 -8.74
CA ASP A 104 19.72 1.77 -8.00
C ASP A 104 20.78 1.15 -8.95
N PRO A 105 22.09 1.40 -8.73
CA PRO A 105 23.14 0.90 -9.61
C PRO A 105 23.18 -0.62 -9.76
N GLN A 106 22.90 -1.37 -8.67
CA GLN A 106 22.90 -2.83 -8.73
C GLN A 106 21.72 -3.35 -9.56
N CYS A 107 20.59 -2.66 -9.47
CA CYS A 107 19.41 -3.00 -10.26
C CYS A 107 19.63 -2.66 -11.74
N GLN A 108 20.15 -1.47 -12.05
CA GLN A 108 20.46 -1.04 -13.43
C GLN A 108 21.43 -1.98 -14.13
N GLN A 109 22.47 -2.45 -13.42
CA GLN A 109 23.44 -3.39 -13.99
C GLN A 109 22.81 -4.74 -14.38
N LYS A 110 21.79 -5.17 -13.65
CA LYS A 110 21.16 -6.49 -13.82
C LYS A 110 19.88 -6.47 -14.65
N TYR A 111 19.21 -5.33 -14.73
CA TYR A 111 17.93 -5.24 -15.39
C TYR A 111 18.13 -5.32 -16.91
N GLU A 112 17.57 -6.36 -17.51
CA GLU A 112 17.69 -6.60 -18.95
C GLU A 112 16.76 -5.66 -19.71
N LEU A 113 17.23 -4.47 -20.04
CA LEU A 113 16.41 -3.49 -20.74
C LEU A 113 16.38 -3.74 -22.25
N ASP A 114 15.25 -4.23 -22.74
CA ASP A 114 14.96 -4.36 -24.17
C ASP A 114 14.07 -3.21 -24.69
N SER A 115 13.79 -3.22 -26.01
CA SER A 115 12.95 -2.21 -26.65
C SER A 115 11.52 -2.16 -26.09
N TYR A 116 10.95 -3.30 -25.70
CA TYR A 116 9.60 -3.35 -25.13
C TYR A 116 9.58 -2.69 -23.74
N ARG A 117 10.46 -3.14 -22.85
CA ARG A 117 10.60 -2.63 -21.48
C ARG A 117 10.90 -1.14 -21.48
N LYS A 118 11.83 -0.68 -22.33
CA LYS A 118 12.12 0.74 -22.55
C LYS A 118 10.86 1.51 -22.90
N ASN A 119 10.11 1.06 -23.90
CA ASN A 119 8.91 1.78 -24.39
C ASN A 119 7.80 1.87 -23.33
N VAL A 120 7.68 0.88 -22.45
CA VAL A 120 6.74 0.93 -21.33
C VAL A 120 7.23 1.88 -20.25
N ILE A 121 8.48 1.75 -19.79
CA ILE A 121 9.06 2.56 -18.71
C ILE A 121 9.04 4.05 -19.05
N ILE A 122 9.32 4.43 -20.30
CA ILE A 122 9.34 5.83 -20.74
C ILE A 122 7.99 6.53 -20.62
N LYS A 123 6.88 5.78 -20.58
CA LYS A 123 5.54 6.37 -20.38
C LYS A 123 5.40 7.05 -19.02
N LEU A 124 6.20 6.66 -18.02
CA LEU A 124 6.21 7.27 -16.69
C LEU A 124 6.42 8.80 -16.75
N ARG A 125 7.11 9.31 -17.78
CA ARG A 125 7.32 10.77 -17.98
C ARG A 125 6.02 11.56 -17.94
N ALA A 126 4.94 11.04 -18.53
CA ALA A 126 3.65 11.72 -18.58
C ALA A 126 2.98 11.85 -17.19
N TYR A 127 3.40 11.04 -16.22
CA TYR A 127 2.85 11.01 -14.86
C TYR A 127 3.74 11.77 -13.86
N LEU A 128 4.96 12.13 -14.24
CA LEU A 128 5.90 12.93 -13.42
C LEU A 128 5.66 14.42 -13.63
N THR A 129 4.47 14.89 -13.25
CA THR A 129 4.07 16.31 -13.32
C THR A 129 4.79 17.14 -12.25
N GLU A 130 4.83 18.47 -12.39
CA GLU A 130 5.41 19.38 -11.39
C GLU A 130 4.83 19.14 -9.99
N ILE A 131 3.52 18.93 -9.89
CA ILE A 131 2.81 18.66 -8.62
C ILE A 131 3.25 17.31 -8.01
N MET A 132 3.58 16.32 -8.85
CA MET A 132 4.13 15.05 -8.40
C MET A 132 5.57 15.20 -7.91
N LEU A 133 6.38 15.99 -8.60
CA LEU A 133 7.76 16.28 -8.21
C LEU A 133 7.84 17.14 -6.94
N ASP A 134 6.90 18.06 -6.73
CA ASP A 134 6.80 18.83 -5.49
C ASP A 134 6.51 17.92 -4.28
N GLN A 135 5.70 16.88 -4.47
CA GLN A 135 5.36 15.92 -3.41
C GLN A 135 6.45 14.86 -3.18
N ILE A 136 7.19 14.46 -4.22
CA ILE A 136 8.33 13.54 -4.11
C ILE A 136 9.52 14.08 -4.97
N PRO A 137 10.34 14.98 -4.41
CA PRO A 137 11.41 15.65 -5.16
C PRO A 137 12.46 14.72 -5.77
N VAL A 138 12.73 13.57 -5.14
CA VAL A 138 13.69 12.58 -5.65
C VAL A 138 13.31 12.02 -7.02
N LEU A 139 12.02 12.05 -7.39
CA LEU A 139 11.58 11.60 -8.71
C LEU A 139 12.06 12.52 -9.86
N GLY A 140 12.58 13.70 -9.55
CA GLY A 140 13.21 14.56 -10.56
C GLY A 140 14.44 13.91 -11.20
N GLU A 141 15.17 13.09 -10.45
CA GLU A 141 16.30 12.31 -11.00
C GLU A 141 15.80 11.19 -11.91
N LEU A 142 14.70 10.53 -11.52
CA LEU A 142 14.04 9.53 -12.36
C LEU A 142 13.56 10.16 -13.68
N LEU A 143 12.96 11.36 -13.65
CA LEU A 143 12.54 12.04 -14.87
C LEU A 143 13.74 12.27 -15.81
N ARG A 144 14.87 12.78 -15.29
CA ARG A 144 16.09 12.97 -16.09
C ARG A 144 16.61 11.66 -16.69
N TYR A 145 16.60 10.58 -15.90
CA TYR A 145 16.96 9.26 -16.38
C TYR A 145 16.04 8.79 -17.52
N LEU A 146 14.73 8.98 -17.40
CA LEU A 146 13.77 8.61 -18.44
C LEU A 146 13.94 9.44 -19.72
N GLU A 147 14.28 10.72 -19.60
CA GLU A 147 14.59 11.57 -20.76
C GLU A 147 15.86 11.10 -21.47
N HIS A 148 16.91 10.77 -20.72
CA HIS A 148 18.12 10.18 -21.28
C HIS A 148 17.81 8.86 -21.99
N LEU A 149 17.04 7.99 -21.32
CA LEU A 149 16.66 6.69 -21.86
C LEU A 149 15.87 6.81 -23.16
N SER A 150 15.06 7.87 -23.33
CA SER A 150 14.33 8.11 -24.58
C SER A 150 15.24 8.26 -25.79
N MET A 151 16.44 8.82 -25.59
CA MET A 151 17.44 9.06 -26.63
C MET A 151 18.37 7.86 -26.87
N MET A 152 18.44 6.89 -25.95
CA MET A 152 19.33 5.72 -26.06
C MET A 152 18.68 4.55 -26.78
N GLU A 153 19.36 3.87 -27.70
CA GLU A 153 18.89 2.57 -28.18
C GLU A 153 19.30 1.45 -27.21
N PRO A 154 18.36 0.59 -26.76
CA PRO A 154 18.70 -0.52 -25.89
C PRO A 154 19.58 -1.51 -26.66
N PRO A 155 20.62 -2.07 -26.01
CA PRO A 155 21.47 -3.06 -26.64
C PRO A 155 20.68 -4.32 -27.02
N ALA A 156 21.13 -5.03 -28.06
CA ALA A 156 20.55 -6.32 -28.40
C ALA A 156 20.64 -7.27 -27.19
N VAL A 157 19.53 -7.95 -26.87
CA VAL A 157 19.44 -8.87 -25.72
C VAL A 157 20.54 -9.92 -25.81
N LYS A 158 21.56 -9.81 -24.96
CA LYS A 158 22.59 -10.84 -24.81
C LYS A 158 22.08 -11.88 -23.84
N LYS A 159 21.89 -13.12 -24.31
CA LYS A 159 21.63 -14.26 -23.44
C LYS A 159 22.93 -14.66 -22.73
N GLU A 160 23.26 -13.98 -21.64
CA GLU A 160 24.30 -14.46 -20.74
C GLU A 160 23.80 -15.71 -20.02
N LEU A 161 24.63 -16.75 -19.97
CA LEU A 161 24.33 -17.97 -19.23
C LEU A 161 24.45 -17.66 -17.74
N ILE A 162 23.31 -17.40 -17.09
CA ILE A 162 23.24 -17.21 -15.64
C ILE A 162 23.11 -18.59 -14.99
N LEU A 163 24.18 -19.05 -14.33
CA LEU A 163 24.14 -20.22 -13.45
C LEU A 163 23.57 -19.81 -12.09
N GLU A 164 22.26 -19.99 -11.90
CA GLU A 164 21.55 -19.60 -10.67
C GLU A 164 21.24 -20.82 -9.79
N GLN A 165 21.50 -20.72 -8.48
CA GLN A 165 20.94 -21.66 -7.51
C GLN A 165 19.49 -21.30 -7.21
N LEU A 166 18.56 -22.12 -7.68
CA LEU A 166 17.15 -21.99 -7.35
C LEU A 166 16.87 -22.56 -5.96
N PRO A 167 16.20 -21.82 -5.05
CA PRO A 167 15.83 -22.34 -3.74
C PRO A 167 14.88 -23.54 -3.87
N GLU A 168 15.38 -24.76 -3.63
CA GLU A 168 14.60 -25.99 -3.72
C GLU A 168 13.56 -26.13 -2.60
N MET A 169 13.68 -25.35 -1.52
CA MET A 169 12.78 -25.43 -0.37
C MET A 169 11.31 -25.31 -0.76
N ARG A 170 10.97 -24.40 -1.70
CA ARG A 170 9.59 -24.23 -2.15
C ARG A 170 9.11 -25.49 -2.87
N ASP A 171 9.88 -25.99 -3.81
CA ASP A 171 9.47 -27.14 -4.62
C ASP A 171 9.42 -28.42 -3.78
N ASN A 172 10.36 -28.59 -2.84
CA ASN A 172 10.35 -29.66 -1.86
C ASN A 172 9.12 -29.60 -0.95
N ILE A 173 8.74 -28.41 -0.46
CA ILE A 173 7.51 -28.23 0.33
C ILE A 173 6.27 -28.53 -0.53
N LEU A 174 6.27 -28.09 -1.80
CA LEU A 174 5.17 -28.30 -2.72
C LEU A 174 4.95 -29.79 -3.01
N GLN A 175 6.02 -30.50 -3.36
CA GLN A 175 6.01 -31.94 -3.62
C GLN A 175 5.69 -32.77 -2.38
N ALA A 176 6.33 -32.48 -1.24
CA ALA A 176 6.14 -33.22 0.01
C ALA A 176 4.69 -33.17 0.53
N ASN A 177 3.93 -32.14 0.16
CA ASN A 177 2.55 -31.90 0.58
C ASN A 177 1.53 -32.05 -0.55
N GLU A 178 1.94 -32.53 -1.72
CA GLU A 178 1.04 -32.79 -2.83
C GLU A 178 -0.11 -33.71 -2.42
N GLY A 179 -1.34 -33.35 -2.78
CA GLY A 179 -2.56 -34.05 -2.36
C GLY A 179 -2.94 -33.90 -0.87
N ARG A 180 -2.07 -33.34 -0.02
CA ARG A 180 -2.31 -33.14 1.43
C ARG A 180 -2.82 -31.75 1.79
N TRP A 181 -2.76 -30.79 0.87
CA TRP A 181 -3.20 -29.39 1.07
C TRP A 181 -4.59 -29.25 1.68
N LYS A 182 -5.58 -30.02 1.20
CA LYS A 182 -6.95 -29.98 1.74
C LYS A 182 -7.02 -30.43 3.20
N LYS A 183 -6.21 -31.42 3.60
CA LYS A 183 -6.15 -31.92 4.98
C LYS A 183 -5.43 -30.92 5.89
N ILE A 184 -4.33 -30.34 5.41
CA ILE A 184 -3.58 -29.29 6.12
C ILE A 184 -4.47 -28.07 6.35
N ALA A 185 -5.14 -27.58 5.30
CA ALA A 185 -6.07 -26.45 5.38
C ALA A 185 -7.21 -26.71 6.37
N LYS A 186 -7.83 -27.91 6.36
CA LYS A 186 -8.90 -28.27 7.31
C LYS A 186 -8.41 -28.43 8.76
N LYS A 187 -7.14 -28.78 8.97
CA LYS A 187 -6.51 -28.82 10.29
C LYS A 187 -6.18 -27.40 10.78
N GLN A 188 -5.62 -26.58 9.90
CA GLN A 188 -5.28 -25.18 10.17
C GLN A 188 -6.51 -24.32 10.39
N SER A 189 -7.61 -24.57 9.67
CA SER A 189 -8.89 -23.87 9.88
C SER A 189 -9.51 -24.15 11.24
N LYS A 190 -9.17 -25.29 11.87
CA LYS A 190 -9.61 -25.65 13.23
C LYS A 190 -8.67 -25.14 14.31
N THR A 191 -7.43 -24.81 13.96
CA THR A 191 -6.51 -24.16 14.89
C THR A 191 -6.83 -22.68 14.86
N GLN A 192 -7.00 -22.08 16.03
CA GLN A 192 -7.52 -20.72 16.23
C GLN A 192 -6.47 -19.66 15.84
N TRP A 193 -6.01 -19.67 14.58
CA TRP A 193 -5.19 -18.61 13.98
C TRP A 193 -6.07 -17.55 13.29
N ALA A 194 -7.40 -17.75 13.29
CA ALA A 194 -8.35 -16.75 12.82
C ALA A 194 -8.33 -15.47 13.68
N GLU A 195 -7.88 -15.53 14.94
CA GLU A 195 -7.72 -14.36 15.80
C GLU A 195 -6.47 -13.54 15.44
N THR A 196 -5.40 -14.18 14.94
CA THR A 196 -4.16 -13.50 14.50
C THR A 196 -4.28 -12.85 13.12
N TYR A 197 -5.16 -13.35 12.26
CA TYR A 197 -5.51 -12.73 10.97
C TYR A 197 -6.75 -11.84 11.05
N ASN A 198 -7.20 -11.48 12.26
CA ASN A 198 -8.17 -10.41 12.38
C ASN A 198 -7.49 -9.13 11.88
N PHE A 199 -7.98 -8.60 10.75
CA PHE A 199 -7.40 -7.41 10.12
C PHE A 199 -7.35 -6.25 11.11
N ASP A 200 -8.33 -6.16 12.02
CA ASP A 200 -8.39 -5.20 13.12
C ASP A 200 -7.23 -5.37 14.11
N ALA A 201 -6.78 -6.61 14.36
CA ALA A 201 -5.65 -6.89 15.25
C ALA A 201 -4.32 -6.47 14.61
N VAL A 202 -4.13 -6.76 13.32
CA VAL A 202 -2.95 -6.30 12.57
C VAL A 202 -2.95 -4.78 12.39
N GLU A 203 -4.11 -4.17 12.18
CA GLU A 203 -4.26 -2.71 12.09
C GLU A 203 -3.97 -2.03 13.43
N SER A 204 -4.38 -2.63 14.56
CA SER A 204 -4.04 -2.14 15.90
C SER A 204 -2.54 -2.16 16.22
N LEU A 205 -1.77 -3.02 15.54
CA LEU A 205 -0.31 -3.12 15.67
C LEU A 205 0.44 -2.11 14.79
N ILE A 206 -0.21 -1.55 13.76
CA ILE A 206 0.38 -0.64 12.77
C ILE A 206 -0.10 0.81 12.98
N ALA A 207 -1.25 1.01 13.60
CA ALA A 207 -1.79 2.34 13.90
C ALA A 207 -0.90 3.05 14.93
N GLU A 208 -0.42 4.25 14.57
CA GLU A 208 0.27 5.12 15.53
C GLU A 208 -0.63 5.35 16.75
N PRO A 209 -0.11 5.20 17.99
CA PRO A 209 -0.90 5.38 19.19
C PRO A 209 -1.52 6.79 19.18
N PRO A 210 -2.81 6.92 19.51
CA PRO A 210 -3.51 8.20 19.44
C PRO A 210 -2.82 9.21 20.35
N LYS A 211 -2.71 10.46 19.91
CA LYS A 211 -2.02 11.51 20.67
C LYS A 211 -3.01 12.34 21.49
N CYS A 212 -2.54 12.88 22.61
CA CYS A 212 -3.33 13.73 23.48
C CYS A 212 -3.54 15.11 22.84
N ALA A 213 -4.80 15.54 22.74
CA ALA A 213 -5.17 16.83 22.16
C ALA A 213 -4.60 18.08 22.88
N MET A 214 -4.02 17.91 24.08
CA MET A 214 -3.40 19.02 24.82
C MET A 214 -1.88 19.00 24.81
N CYS A 215 -1.27 17.86 25.15
CA CYS A 215 0.18 17.77 25.34
C CYS A 215 0.90 17.01 24.23
N GLY A 216 0.19 16.36 23.30
CA GLY A 216 0.79 15.62 22.19
C GLY A 216 1.35 14.23 22.54
N GLU A 217 1.49 13.91 23.84
CA GLU A 217 1.89 12.59 24.34
C GLU A 217 0.86 11.50 24.02
N GLU A 218 1.27 10.23 24.09
CA GLU A 218 0.39 9.09 23.85
C GLU A 218 -0.85 9.12 24.77
N ALA A 219 -2.02 8.95 24.15
CA ALA A 219 -3.31 8.99 24.79
C ALA A 219 -3.90 7.59 24.95
N SER A 220 -4.47 7.32 26.13
CA SER A 220 -5.12 6.05 26.44
C SER A 220 -6.63 6.19 26.66
N LYS A 221 -7.12 7.43 26.80
CA LYS A 221 -8.51 7.70 27.21
C LYS A 221 -9.20 8.61 26.21
N ARG A 222 -10.46 8.31 25.90
CA ARG A 222 -11.33 9.19 25.09
C ARG A 222 -12.25 10.00 25.98
N CYS A 223 -12.72 11.13 25.47
CA CYS A 223 -13.82 11.86 26.11
C CYS A 223 -15.02 10.94 26.30
N SER A 224 -15.43 10.68 27.54
CA SER A 224 -16.55 9.77 27.84
C SER A 224 -17.90 10.20 27.26
N ARG A 225 -18.03 11.47 26.87
CA ARG A 225 -19.28 12.06 26.37
C ARG A 225 -19.45 11.92 24.86
N CYS A 226 -18.45 12.30 24.06
CA CYS A 226 -18.50 12.22 22.60
C CYS A 226 -17.70 11.07 22.00
N GLN A 227 -16.81 10.44 22.78
CA GLN A 227 -15.90 9.35 22.38
C GLN A 227 -14.98 9.66 21.18
N ASN A 228 -14.87 10.93 20.78
CA ASN A 228 -14.15 11.35 19.58
C ASN A 228 -12.73 11.87 19.88
N GLU A 229 -12.54 12.59 20.99
CA GLU A 229 -11.26 13.25 21.32
C GLU A 229 -10.44 12.45 22.33
N TRP A 230 -9.11 12.45 22.18
CA TRP A 230 -8.17 11.63 22.96
C TRP A 230 -7.33 12.43 23.96
N TYR A 231 -7.10 11.83 25.13
CA TYR A 231 -6.32 12.39 26.24
C TYR A 231 -5.46 11.32 26.93
N CYS A 232 -4.26 11.71 27.36
CA CYS A 232 -3.41 10.86 28.18
C CYS A 232 -3.96 10.69 29.60
N ARG A 233 -4.49 11.78 30.19
CA ARG A 233 -5.01 11.83 31.56
C ARG A 233 -6.18 12.80 31.70
N ARG A 234 -6.92 12.69 32.81
CA ARG A 234 -8.11 13.52 33.09
C ARG A 234 -7.78 15.01 33.18
N GLU A 235 -6.62 15.35 33.73
CA GLU A 235 -6.13 16.74 33.83
C GLU A 235 -6.06 17.42 32.46
N CYS A 236 -5.48 16.76 31.46
CA CYS A 236 -5.44 17.26 30.09
C CYS A 236 -6.84 17.45 29.51
N GLN A 237 -7.79 16.55 29.80
CA GLN A 237 -9.17 16.72 29.36
C GLN A 237 -9.85 17.95 30.00
N VAL A 238 -9.63 18.18 31.30
CA VAL A 238 -10.19 19.34 32.01
C VAL A 238 -9.58 20.64 31.50
N ASN A 239 -8.27 20.67 31.26
CA ASN A 239 -7.58 21.83 30.71
C ASN A 239 -7.98 22.12 29.26
N HIS A 240 -8.27 21.09 28.44
CA HIS A 240 -8.79 21.27 27.09
C HIS A 240 -10.26 21.66 27.04
N TRP A 241 -11.01 21.38 28.11
CA TRP A 241 -12.47 21.44 28.11
C TRP A 241 -13.05 22.76 27.57
N PRO A 242 -12.51 23.95 27.87
CA PRO A 242 -13.02 25.20 27.32
C PRO A 242 -13.04 25.23 25.78
N LYS A 243 -12.05 24.61 25.13
CA LYS A 243 -11.97 24.51 23.66
C LYS A 243 -12.77 23.33 23.12
N HIS A 244 -12.78 22.20 23.82
CA HIS A 244 -13.44 20.97 23.36
C HIS A 244 -14.98 20.99 23.55
N LYS A 245 -15.51 21.72 24.53
CA LYS A 245 -16.93 21.67 24.93
C LYS A 245 -17.91 21.88 23.77
N THR A 246 -17.64 22.86 22.91
CA THR A 246 -18.51 23.19 21.77
C THR A 246 -18.55 22.05 20.75
N ALA A 247 -17.39 21.54 20.36
CA ALA A 247 -17.29 20.39 19.46
C ALA A 247 -17.89 19.11 20.07
N CYS A 248 -17.69 18.90 21.38
CA CYS A 248 -18.24 17.75 22.09
C CYS A 248 -19.77 17.70 22.05
N ASN A 249 -20.45 18.84 22.18
CA ASN A 249 -21.91 18.89 22.16
C ASN A 249 -22.46 18.57 20.74
N LEU A 250 -21.87 19.15 19.70
CA LEU A 250 -22.28 18.91 18.30
C LEU A 250 -22.13 17.45 17.88
N LEU A 251 -21.04 16.80 18.33
CA LEU A 251 -20.81 15.39 18.07
C LEU A 251 -21.80 14.49 18.83
N GLN A 252 -22.16 14.86 20.07
CA GLN A 252 -23.17 14.12 20.83
C GLN A 252 -24.55 14.18 20.17
N GLU A 253 -24.96 15.36 19.67
CA GLU A 253 -26.24 15.53 18.98
C GLU A 253 -26.30 14.71 17.69
N SER A 254 -25.21 14.72 16.92
CA SER A 254 -25.09 13.90 15.70
C SER A 254 -25.18 12.40 16.00
N LEU A 255 -24.49 11.92 17.04
CA LEU A 255 -24.55 10.52 17.48
C LEU A 255 -25.95 10.10 17.95
N GLN A 256 -26.69 11.00 18.60
CA GLN A 256 -28.07 10.74 19.01
C GLN A 256 -29.01 10.63 17.81
N LYS A 257 -28.86 11.50 16.80
CA LYS A 257 -29.65 11.45 15.56
C LYS A 257 -29.41 10.16 14.78
N LEU A 258 -28.16 9.72 14.67
CA LEU A 258 -27.80 8.46 14.01
C LEU A 258 -28.43 7.24 14.71
N LYS A 259 -28.35 7.18 16.05
CA LYS A 259 -28.98 6.11 16.84
C LYS A 259 -30.51 6.07 16.72
N LEU A 260 -31.15 7.21 16.44
CA LEU A 260 -32.60 7.29 16.22
C LEU A 260 -32.99 6.81 14.82
N GLN A 261 -32.16 7.07 13.81
CA GLN A 261 -32.36 6.58 12.44
C GLN A 261 -32.17 5.06 12.33
N GLU A 262 -31.17 4.50 13.01
CA GLU A 262 -30.92 3.05 13.05
C GLU A 262 -32.00 2.25 13.77
N LYS A 263 -32.77 2.88 14.68
CA LYS A 263 -33.90 2.26 15.37
C LYS A 263 -35.23 2.37 14.61
N SER A 264 -35.26 3.20 13.56
CA SER A 264 -36.47 3.47 12.76
C SER A 264 -36.43 2.77 11.38
N SER A 265 -35.36 2.02 11.10
CA SER A 265 -35.21 1.12 9.94
C SER A 265 -35.28 -0.33 10.40
#